data_AF-A0A4Z0NT88-F1
#
_entry.id   AF-A0A4Z0NT88-F1
#
_cell.length_a   1.000
_cell.length_b   1.000
_cell.length_c   1.000
_cell.angle_alpha   90.00
_cell.angle_beta   90.00
_cell.angle_gamma   90.00
#
_symmetry.space_group_name_H-M   'P 1'
#
loop_
_entity.id
_entity.type
_entity.pdbx_description
1 polymer ?
#
loop_
_entity_poly.entity_id
_entity_poly.type
_entity_poly.pdbx_seq_one_letter_code
_entity_poly.pdbx_strand_id
1 'polypeptide(L)' 'MPLYRLRATLHDRGDARPLHDLPIEAPSVRHAAARVLGRADEMFGDAAGEAWLVAEDGARVWSLSLDAKEVEGAWA' A
#
# COMPACT_ATOMS: atom_id res chain seq x y z
N MET A 1 14.82 1.20 15.39
CA MET A 1 13.48 1.62 14.93
C MET A 1 12.86 0.43 14.20
N PRO A 2 11.58 0.09 14.42
CA PRO A 2 10.93 -1.01 13.70
C PRO A 2 10.98 -0.81 12.19
N LEU A 3 11.21 -1.90 11.46
CA LEU A 3 11.23 -1.91 10.00
C LEU A 3 9.93 -2.50 9.45
N TYR A 4 9.31 -1.79 8.51
CA TYR A 4 8.16 -2.28 7.76
C TYR A 4 8.54 -2.41 6.29
N ARG A 5 7.91 -3.33 5.57
CA ARG A 5 8.04 -3.42 4.11
C ARG A 5 6.72 -3.06 3.47
N LEU A 6 6.72 -2.07 2.60
CA LEU A 6 5.59 -1.75 1.75
C LEU A 6 5.59 -2.69 0.55
N ARG A 7 4.44 -3.34 0.33
CA ARG A 7 4.15 -4.13 -0.85
C ARG A 7 2.90 -3.61 -1.54
N ALA A 8 2.85 -3.73 -2.86
CA ALA A 8 1.69 -3.34 -3.65
C ALA A 8 1.48 -4.30 -4.82
N THR A 9 0.23 -4.49 -5.25
CA THR A 9 -0.15 -5.28 -6.42
C THR A 9 -0.71 -4.39 -7.52
N LEU A 10 -0.56 -4.83 -8.77
CA LEU A 10 -1.19 -4.18 -9.92
C LEU A 10 -2.63 -4.69 -10.13
N HIS A 11 -3.48 -3.84 -10.71
CA HIS A 11 -4.90 -4.10 -10.95
C HIS A 11 -5.17 -5.08 -12.10
N ASP A 12 -4.22 -5.28 -13.03
CA ASP A 12 -4.42 -6.14 -14.20
C ASP A 12 -3.31 -7.20 -14.37
N ARG A 13 -3.76 -8.40 -14.71
CA ARG A 13 -3.09 -9.70 -14.90
C ARG A 13 -2.95 -10.54 -13.63
N GLY A 14 -3.51 -11.74 -13.71
CA GLY A 14 -3.57 -12.79 -12.68
C GLY A 14 -2.22 -13.36 -12.19
N ASP A 15 -1.17 -12.55 -12.23
CA ASP A 15 0.11 -12.74 -11.56
C ASP A 15 0.34 -11.51 -10.67
N ALA A 16 -0.06 -11.61 -9.41
CA ALA A 16 0.14 -10.57 -8.39
C ALA A 16 1.64 -10.46 -8.07
N ARG A 17 2.44 -9.93 -9.00
CA ARG A 17 3.84 -9.60 -8.74
C ARG A 17 3.86 -8.34 -7.87
N PRO A 18 4.53 -8.38 -6.70
CA PRO A 18 4.67 -7.18 -5.89
C PRO A 18 5.43 -6.14 -6.69
N LEU A 19 4.80 -4.99 -6.92
CA LEU A 19 5.36 -3.88 -7.69
C LEU A 19 6.57 -3.27 -6.94
N HIS A 20 6.50 -3.28 -5.61
CA HIS A 20 7.49 -2.69 -4.72
C HIS A 20 7.67 -3.56 -3.48
N ASP A 21 8.91 -3.69 -2.99
CA ASP A 21 9.25 -4.19 -1.64
C ASP A 21 10.13 -3.12 -0.98
N LEU A 22 9.51 -2.02 -0.55
CA LEU A 22 10.22 -0.84 -0.06
C LEU A 22 10.34 -0.87 1.47
N PRO A 23 11.56 -0.80 2.04
CA PRO A 23 11.76 -0.72 3.48
C PRO A 23 11.35 0.66 4.02
N ILE A 24 10.63 0.67 5.13
CA ILE A 24 10.14 1.86 5.84
C ILE A 24 10.46 1.72 7.32
N GLU A 25 11.45 2.46 7.79
CA GLU A 25 11.76 2.55 9.22
C GLU A 25 10.80 3.52 9.91
N ALA A 26 9.99 3.06 10.86
CA ALA A 26 9.05 3.93 11.57
C ALA A 26 8.84 3.49 13.03
N PRO A 27 8.55 4.43 13.94
CA PRO A 27 8.33 4.09 15.35
C PRO A 27 7.06 3.26 15.60
N SER A 28 6.15 3.18 14.62
CA SER A 28 4.92 2.36 14.70
C SER A 28 4.30 2.18 13.31
N VAL A 29 3.37 1.23 13.16
CA VAL A 29 2.53 1.04 11.97
C VAL A 29 1.85 2.34 11.52
N ARG A 30 1.28 3.12 12.46
CA ARG A 30 0.63 4.41 12.15
C ARG A 30 1.56 5.39 11.43
N HIS A 31 2.78 5.51 11.94
CA HIS A 31 3.80 6.38 11.36
C HIS A 31 4.33 5.86 10.03
N ALA A 32 4.44 4.54 9.85
CA ALA A 32 4.77 3.94 8.56
C ALA A 32 3.69 4.26 7.52
N ALA A 33 2.42 4.01 7.84
CA ALA A 33 1.28 4.30 6.97
C ALA A 33 1.21 5.80 6.60
N ALA A 34 1.42 6.71 7.57
CA ALA A 34 1.44 8.14 7.31
C ALA A 34 2.52 8.55 6.29
N ARG A 35 3.71 7.94 6.35
CA ARG A 35 4.78 8.19 5.37
C ARG A 35 4.44 7.66 3.97
N VAL A 36 3.81 6.49 3.90
CA VAL A 36 3.34 5.91 2.64
C VAL A 36 2.30 6.83 2.00
N LEU A 37 1.28 7.21 2.78
CA LEU A 37 0.20 8.07 2.30
C LEU A 37 0.68 9.48 1.91
N GLY A 38 1.65 10.03 2.64
CA GLY A 38 2.24 11.34 2.29
C GLY A 38 3.03 11.35 0.97
N ARG A 39 3.30 10.18 0.38
CA ARG A 39 3.99 10.01 -0.89
C ARG A 39 3.18 9.12 -1.84
N ALA A 40 1.86 9.10 -1.69
CA ALA A 40 0.99 8.16 -2.40
C ALA A 40 1.21 8.20 -3.92
N ASP A 41 1.29 9.38 -4.52
CA ASP A 41 1.50 9.55 -5.97
C ASP A 41 2.87 9.03 -6.44
N GLU A 42 3.90 9.06 -5.58
CA GLU A 42 5.23 8.50 -5.88
C GLU A 42 5.27 6.98 -5.66
N MET A 43 4.49 6.47 -4.71
CA MET A 43 4.55 5.10 -4.20
C MET A 43 3.55 4.17 -4.90
N PHE A 44 2.48 4.73 -5.44
CA PHE A 44 1.40 4.03 -6.12
C PHE A 44 1.24 4.66 -7.50
N GLY A 45 1.64 3.93 -8.54
CA GLY A 45 1.29 4.31 -9.90
C GLY A 45 -0.20 4.08 -10.16
N ASP A 46 -0.72 4.66 -11.26
CA ASP A 46 -2.14 4.59 -11.67
C ASP A 46 -2.73 3.18 -11.76
N ALA A 47 -1.87 2.16 -11.89
CA ALA A 47 -2.25 0.77 -12.01
C ALA A 47 -2.22 -0.02 -10.68
N ALA A 48 -1.91 0.61 -9.54
CA ALA A 48 -1.86 -0.06 -8.24
C ALA A 48 -3.28 -0.39 -7.73
N GLY A 49 -3.53 -1.65 -7.39
CA GLY A 49 -4.84 -2.13 -6.90
C GLY A 49 -4.92 -2.27 -5.38
N GLU A 50 -3.88 -2.77 -4.73
CA GLU A 50 -3.80 -2.86 -3.27
C GLU A 50 -2.38 -2.57 -2.80
N ALA A 51 -2.25 -1.94 -1.65
CA ALA A 51 -0.99 -1.76 -0.93
C ALA A 51 -1.10 -2.26 0.52
N TRP A 52 -0.02 -2.83 1.05
CA TRP A 52 0.03 -3.27 2.44
C TRP A 52 1.42 -3.17 3.05
N LEU A 53 1.45 -3.04 4.38
CA LEU A 53 2.67 -3.06 5.17
C LEU A 53 2.85 -4.44 5.81
N VAL A 54 4.07 -4.94 5.74
CA VAL A 54 4.52 -6.18 6.38
C VAL A 54 5.52 -5.83 7.48
N ALA A 55 5.34 -6.38 8.68
CA ALA A 55 6.31 -6.26 9.78
C ALA A 55 7.49 -7.23 9.60
N GLU A 56 8.53 -7.12 10.43
CA GLU A 56 9.75 -7.93 10.33
C GLU A 56 9.50 -9.45 10.46
N ASP A 57 8.45 -9.84 11.17
CA ASP A 57 7.99 -11.22 11.33
C ASP A 57 7.20 -11.75 10.12
N GLY A 58 7.00 -10.92 9.10
CA GLY A 58 6.21 -11.26 7.92
C GLY A 58 4.70 -11.03 8.08
N ALA A 59 4.22 -10.55 9.22
CA ALA A 59 2.81 -10.28 9.44
C ALA A 59 2.36 -9.04 8.64
N ARG A 60 1.23 -9.17 7.94
CA ARG A 60 0.55 -8.01 7.33
C ARG A 60 -0.15 -7.21 8.44
N VAL A 61 0.29 -5.98 8.65
CA VAL A 61 -0.13 -5.13 9.79
C VAL A 61 -0.99 -3.93 9.40
N TRP A 62 -1.05 -3.61 8.10
CA TRP A 62 -1.88 -2.54 7.56
C TRP A 62 -2.10 -2.76 6.06
N SER A 63 -3.22 -2.28 5.53
CA SER A 63 -3.49 -2.28 4.10
C SER A 63 -4.40 -1.16 3.64
N LEU A 64 -4.31 -0.86 2.36
CA LEU A 64 -5.09 0.12 1.63
C LEU A 64 -5.51 -0.47 0.28
N SER A 65 -6.80 -0.49 0.01
CA SER A 65 -7.32 -0.73 -1.33
C SER A 65 -7.19 0.56 -2.14
N LEU A 66 -6.51 0.46 -3.28
CA LEU A 66 -6.30 1.53 -4.26
C LEU A 66 -7.17 1.32 -5.50
N ASP A 67 -7.92 0.22 -5.52
CA ASP A 67 -8.89 -0.11 -6.55
C ASP A 67 -9.89 1.03 -6.71
N ALA A 68 -9.69 1.83 -7.75
CA ALA A 68 -10.62 2.83 -8.20
C ALA A 68 -11.77 2.13 -8.93
N LYS A 69 -12.62 1.41 -8.19
CA LYS A 69 -14.03 1.44 -8.57
C LYS A 69 -14.45 2.89 -8.41
N GLU A 70 -14.55 3.61 -9.52
CA GLU A 70 -15.32 4.86 -9.56
C GLU A 70 -16.56 4.61 -8.71
N VAL A 71 -16.68 5.35 -7.60
CA VAL A 71 -17.89 5.32 -6.80
C VAL A 71 -18.94 6.02 -7.65
N GLU A 72 -19.57 5.26 -8.53
CA GLU A 72 -20.74 5.72 -9.28
C GLU A 72 -21.87 5.87 -8.25
N GLY A 73 -22.06 7.10 -7.78
CA GLY A 73 -23.23 7.53 -7.03
C GLY A 73 -22.98 7.82 -5.55
N ALA A 74 -22.87 9.10 -5.20
CA ALA A 74 -23.33 9.61 -3.92
C ALA A 74 -23.61 11.12 -3.93
N TRP A 75 -24.23 11.64 -4.99
CA TRP A 75 -24.95 12.92 -4.93
C TRP A 75 -26.24 12.78 -5.73
N ALA A 76 -27.29 12.35 -5.05
CA ALA A 76 -28.68 12.49 -5.47
C ALA A 76 -29.26 13.77 -4.86
#